data_AF-I1L8P6-F1
#
_entry.id   AF-I1L8P6-F1
#
_cell.length_a   1.000
_cell.length_b   1.000
_cell.length_c   1.000
_cell.angle_alpha   90.00
_cell.angle_beta   90.00
_cell.angle_gamma   90.00
#
_symmetry.space_group_name_H-M   'P 1'
#
loop_
_entity.id
_entity.type
_entity.pdbx_description
1 polymer ?
#
loop_
_entity_poly.entity_id
_entity_poly.type
_entity_poly.pdbx_seq_one_letter_code
_entity_poly.pdbx_strand_id
1 'polypeptide(L)'
;MCDPGLASENQGVSEHVIKRAYSATEESFLSLVKKQWLSKPQIASTGTCCLVGVICNGMIYVANSGDSRVVLGRLERATREIEAIQLSTEHNVNQESVRDELRSKHPFDSQIVVLRQNVWRVKGLIQVSRSIGDAYLKKAEFNRDPLPAKYRLAETFFRPILSCEPSTSSHTLHPDDQFLIFASDGLWEHLTNQEVVSIVSNNPPNGIARRLVKAALREAAKKCEMRLSDLQKIEQGMRRHIHDDITVIVVFLNPKLTENTSLCGSPLSIKGGGSANS
;
A
#
# COMPACT_ATOMS: atom_id res chain seq x y z
N MET A 1 21.88 -0.47 7.51
CA MET A 1 21.94 -0.82 8.94
C MET A 1 20.74 -0.15 9.57
N CYS A 2 19.75 -0.92 10.03
CA CYS A 2 18.62 -0.37 10.77
C CYS A 2 19.14 0.01 12.15
N ASP A 3 18.90 1.26 12.56
CA ASP A 3 19.25 1.76 13.88
C ASP A 3 18.36 1.06 14.93
N PRO A 4 18.92 0.28 15.87
CA PRO A 4 18.12 -0.46 16.86
C PRO A 4 17.39 0.46 17.88
N GLY A 5 17.60 1.77 17.85
CA GLY A 5 17.16 2.71 18.89
C GLY A 5 15.75 3.31 18.76
N LEU A 6 15.02 3.11 17.66
CA LEU A 6 13.80 3.92 17.41
C LEU A 6 12.65 3.66 18.41
N ALA A 7 12.58 2.45 18.95
CA ALA A 7 11.55 2.07 19.94
C ALA A 7 12.00 2.23 21.39
N SER A 8 13.32 2.22 21.66
CA SER A 8 13.86 2.29 23.02
C SER A 8 13.80 3.68 23.64
N GLU A 9 13.72 4.74 22.84
CA GLU A 9 13.65 6.13 23.33
C GLU A 9 12.24 6.56 23.78
N ASN A 10 11.16 5.88 23.34
CA ASN A 10 9.77 6.39 23.46
C ASN A 10 8.78 5.51 24.26
N GLN A 11 9.24 4.51 25.03
CA GLN A 11 8.37 3.65 25.85
C GLN A 11 7.16 3.00 25.12
N GLY A 12 7.29 2.67 23.82
CA GLY A 12 6.26 1.93 23.10
C GLY A 12 6.11 2.31 21.62
N VAL A 13 5.17 1.65 20.94
CA VAL A 13 4.78 1.96 19.56
C VAL A 13 3.87 3.19 19.56
N SER A 14 4.16 4.16 18.69
CA SER A 14 3.31 5.33 18.46
C SER A 14 3.33 5.74 16.99
N GLU A 15 2.34 6.53 16.57
CA GLU A 15 2.30 7.08 15.20
C GLU A 15 3.58 7.86 14.84
N HIS A 16 4.14 8.59 15.81
CA HIS A 16 5.38 9.32 15.63
C HIS A 16 6.59 8.38 15.39
N VAL A 17 6.70 7.28 16.14
CA VAL A 17 7.76 6.28 15.94
C VAL A 17 7.65 5.66 14.54
N ILE A 18 6.44 5.34 14.10
CA ILE A 18 6.20 4.78 12.76
C ILE A 18 6.57 5.79 11.66
N LYS A 19 6.17 7.06 11.80
CA LYS A 19 6.56 8.12 10.85
C LYS A 19 8.09 8.28 10.76
N ARG A 20 8.79 8.29 11.90
CA ARG A 20 10.26 8.31 11.91
C ARG A 20 10.87 7.10 11.20
N ALA A 21 10.26 5.91 11.32
CA ALA A 21 10.74 4.71 10.64
C ALA A 21 10.61 4.83 9.11
N TYR A 22 9.52 5.42 8.60
CA TYR A 22 9.36 5.74 7.17
C TYR A 22 10.43 6.73 6.71
N SER A 23 10.64 7.83 7.44
CA SER A 23 11.67 8.83 7.11
C SER A 23 13.07 8.24 7.11
N ALA A 24 13.44 7.45 8.12
CA ALA A 24 14.74 6.80 8.21
C ALA A 24 14.97 5.79 7.07
N THR A 25 13.92 5.08 6.66
CA THR A 25 13.96 4.15 5.52
C THR A 25 14.16 4.90 4.19
N GLU A 26 13.43 6.00 3.99
CA GLU A 26 13.59 6.87 2.82
C GLU A 26 15.00 7.45 2.75
N GLU A 27 15.51 8.04 3.83
CA GLU A 27 16.86 8.63 3.88
C GLU A 27 17.94 7.59 3.58
N SER A 28 17.80 6.39 4.14
CA SER A 28 18.70 5.27 3.86
C SER A 28 18.68 4.88 2.39
N PHE A 29 17.49 4.83 1.77
CA PHE A 29 17.35 4.52 0.35
C PHE A 29 17.91 5.63 -0.54
N LEU A 30 17.62 6.91 -0.26
CA LEU A 30 18.19 8.03 -1.02
C LEU A 30 19.72 8.10 -0.91
N SER A 31 20.28 7.76 0.25
CA SER A 31 21.73 7.61 0.42
C SER A 31 22.30 6.52 -0.47
N LEU A 32 21.60 5.37 -0.59
CA LEU A 32 21.97 4.30 -1.50
C LEU A 32 21.91 4.74 -2.97
N VAL A 33 20.84 5.45 -3.37
CA VAL A 33 20.68 6.01 -4.72
C VAL A 33 21.85 6.93 -5.04
N LYS A 34 22.21 7.83 -4.12
CA LYS A 34 23.35 8.75 -4.28
C LYS A 34 24.67 8.01 -4.47
N LYS A 35 24.93 6.97 -3.67
CA LYS A 35 26.15 6.14 -3.77
C LYS A 35 26.23 5.37 -5.08
N GLN A 36 25.10 4.95 -5.65
CA GLN A 36 25.03 4.15 -6.87
C GLN A 36 24.68 4.98 -8.13
N TRP A 37 24.60 6.30 -8.03
CA TRP A 37 24.03 7.16 -9.08
C TRP A 37 24.71 6.98 -10.44
N LEU A 38 26.04 6.92 -10.47
CA LEU A 38 26.81 6.80 -11.71
C LEU A 38 26.83 5.37 -12.27
N SER A 39 26.76 4.34 -11.42
CA SER A 39 26.87 2.94 -11.83
C SER A 39 25.51 2.29 -12.12
N LYS A 40 24.45 2.73 -11.44
CA LYS A 40 23.09 2.19 -11.56
C LYS A 40 22.03 3.30 -11.41
N PRO A 41 21.97 4.28 -12.33
CA PRO A 41 21.04 5.42 -12.22
C PRO A 41 19.56 5.02 -12.15
N GLN A 42 19.22 3.85 -12.72
CA GLN A 42 17.87 3.26 -12.70
C GLN A 42 17.28 3.09 -11.29
N ILE A 43 18.13 2.99 -10.26
CA ILE A 43 17.68 2.87 -8.87
C ILE A 43 16.89 4.10 -8.43
N ALA A 44 17.15 5.28 -9.00
CA ALA A 44 16.44 6.50 -8.66
C ALA A 44 14.97 6.49 -9.10
N SER A 45 14.61 5.69 -10.12
CA SER A 45 13.22 5.48 -10.55
C SER A 45 12.56 4.27 -9.90
N THR A 46 13.21 3.67 -8.91
CA THR A 46 12.62 2.57 -8.14
C THR A 46 11.91 3.15 -6.92
N GLY A 47 10.65 2.80 -6.76
CA GLY A 47 9.83 3.18 -5.61
C GLY A 47 8.83 2.09 -5.24
N THR A 48 8.19 2.26 -4.09
CA THR A 48 7.22 1.31 -3.57
C THR A 48 6.16 1.99 -2.70
N CYS A 49 4.93 1.48 -2.80
CA CYS A 49 3.90 1.74 -1.81
C CYS A 49 4.24 0.97 -0.52
N CYS A 50 4.07 1.60 0.64
CA CYS A 50 4.38 0.98 1.91
C CYS A 50 3.21 1.13 2.88
N LEU A 51 2.57 -0.01 3.17
CA LEU A 51 1.50 -0.15 4.15
C LEU A 51 2.00 -1.00 5.32
N VAL A 52 1.90 -0.46 6.53
CA VAL A 52 2.31 -1.10 7.77
C VAL A 52 1.14 -1.13 8.75
N GLY A 53 0.96 -2.27 9.40
CA GLY A 53 0.07 -2.44 10.54
C GLY A 53 0.84 -2.95 11.76
N VAL A 54 0.64 -2.34 12.92
CA VAL A 54 1.25 -2.75 14.19
C VAL A 54 0.16 -2.99 15.22
N ILE A 55 0.12 -4.19 15.79
CA ILE A 55 -0.82 -4.56 16.86
C ILE A 55 -0.03 -4.59 18.17
N CYS A 56 -0.34 -3.67 19.09
CA CYS A 56 0.37 -3.54 20.36
C CYS A 56 -0.57 -2.99 21.44
N ASN A 57 -0.57 -3.58 22.64
CA ASN A 57 -1.29 -3.08 23.81
C ASN A 57 -2.78 -2.76 23.57
N GLY A 58 -3.50 -3.65 22.87
CA GLY A 58 -4.92 -3.44 22.57
C GLY A 58 -5.21 -2.42 21.45
N MET A 59 -4.17 -1.90 20.79
CA MET A 59 -4.28 -0.93 19.71
C MET A 59 -3.79 -1.53 18.39
N ILE A 60 -4.41 -1.13 17.29
CA ILE A 60 -3.92 -1.29 15.93
C ILE A 60 -3.45 0.09 15.45
N TYR A 61 -2.19 0.19 15.06
CA TYR A 61 -1.64 1.36 14.36
C TYR A 61 -1.48 1.02 12.88
N VAL A 62 -1.94 1.91 12.01
CA VAL A 62 -1.80 1.78 10.57
C VAL A 62 -1.02 2.98 10.04
N ALA A 63 -0.07 2.73 9.14
CA ALA A 63 0.63 3.75 8.40
C ALA A 63 0.63 3.37 6.92
N ASN A 64 0.26 4.30 6.05
CA ASN A 64 0.22 4.07 4.61
C ASN A 64 0.92 5.19 3.85
N SER A 65 1.78 4.84 2.91
CA SER A 65 2.36 5.73 1.91
C SER A 65 2.20 5.08 0.54
N GLY A 66 1.12 5.41 -0.16
CA GLY A 66 0.76 4.80 -1.44
C GLY A 66 -0.72 4.43 -1.46
N ASP A 67 -1.08 3.45 -2.28
CA ASP A 67 -2.46 3.04 -2.56
C ASP A 67 -2.75 1.57 -2.25
N SER A 68 -1.85 0.93 -1.49
CA SER A 68 -2.22 -0.26 -0.73
C SER A 68 -3.25 0.11 0.35
N ARG A 69 -4.04 -0.86 0.80
CA ARG A 69 -5.12 -0.63 1.76
C ARG A 69 -5.24 -1.74 2.78
N VAL A 70 -5.62 -1.36 4.00
CA VAL A 70 -6.05 -2.27 5.06
C VAL A 70 -7.52 -2.08 5.43
N VAL A 71 -8.23 -3.19 5.53
CA VAL A 71 -9.66 -3.26 5.89
C VAL A 71 -9.83 -4.20 7.08
N LEU A 72 -10.57 -3.75 8.09
CA LEU A 72 -11.01 -4.51 9.24
C LEU A 72 -12.38 -5.13 8.96
N GLY A 73 -12.52 -6.42 9.25
CA GLY A 73 -13.82 -7.08 9.36
C GLY A 73 -14.29 -7.05 10.81
N ARG A 74 -15.40 -6.35 11.08
CA ARG A 74 -16.02 -6.24 12.41
C ARG A 74 -17.40 -6.88 12.40
N LEU A 75 -17.71 -7.69 13.41
CA LEU A 75 -19.05 -8.25 13.60
C LEU A 75 -20.01 -7.16 14.08
N GLU A 76 -21.03 -6.86 13.28
CA GLU A 76 -22.16 -6.04 13.70
C GLU A 76 -23.17 -6.91 14.44
N ARG A 77 -23.36 -6.64 15.74
CA ARG A 77 -24.16 -7.51 16.63
C ARG A 77 -25.64 -7.52 16.27
N ALA A 78 -26.16 -6.40 15.78
CA ALA A 78 -27.58 -6.28 15.43
C ALA A 78 -27.94 -7.16 14.22
N THR A 79 -27.09 -7.17 13.20
CA THR A 79 -27.35 -7.90 11.94
C THR A 79 -26.71 -9.29 11.92
N ARG A 80 -25.71 -9.53 12.78
CA ARG A 80 -24.81 -10.69 12.75
C ARG A 80 -24.00 -10.80 11.44
N GLU A 81 -23.82 -9.68 10.76
CA GLU A 81 -23.00 -9.58 9.55
C GLU A 81 -21.62 -9.01 9.89
N ILE A 82 -20.63 -9.29 9.04
CA ILE A 82 -19.30 -8.68 9.17
C ILE A 82 -19.24 -7.45 8.28
N GLU A 83 -19.11 -6.27 8.89
CA GLU A 83 -18.94 -4.99 8.21
C GLU A 83 -17.46 -4.73 7.88
N ALA A 84 -17.22 -4.14 6.71
CA ALA A 84 -15.92 -3.70 6.27
C ALA A 84 -15.60 -2.26 6.70
N ILE A 85 -14.59 -2.10 7.56
CA ILE A 85 -14.11 -0.80 8.05
C ILE A 85 -12.71 -0.55 7.48
N GLN A 86 -12.57 0.44 6.60
CA GLN A 86 -11.26 0.82 6.07
C GLN A 86 -10.45 1.59 7.12
N LEU A 87 -9.24 1.12 7.42
CA LEU A 87 -8.39 1.75 8.43
C LEU A 87 -7.31 2.67 7.81
N SER A 88 -6.98 2.51 6.53
CA SER A 88 -5.95 3.32 5.85
C SER A 88 -6.53 4.39 4.93
N THR A 89 -5.93 5.57 4.92
CA THR A 89 -6.06 6.55 3.83
C THR A 89 -5.16 6.15 2.66
N GLU A 90 -5.66 6.24 1.43
CA GLU A 90 -4.91 5.96 0.20
C GLU A 90 -4.42 7.25 -0.46
N HIS A 91 -3.33 7.15 -1.22
CA HIS A 91 -2.65 8.30 -1.83
C HIS A 91 -2.58 8.20 -3.36
N ASN A 92 -3.64 7.71 -4.00
CA ASN A 92 -3.76 7.59 -5.46
C ASN A 92 -4.47 8.82 -6.08
N VAL A 93 -3.90 9.42 -7.13
CA VAL A 93 -4.46 10.61 -7.79
C VAL A 93 -5.71 10.33 -8.64
N ASN A 94 -6.16 9.08 -8.76
CA ASN A 94 -7.51 8.80 -9.24
C ASN A 94 -8.58 9.27 -8.24
N GLN A 95 -8.23 9.47 -6.96
CA GLN A 95 -9.08 10.10 -5.96
C GLN A 95 -8.98 11.63 -6.04
N GLU A 96 -10.13 12.30 -6.05
CA GLU A 96 -10.19 13.76 -6.20
C GLU A 96 -9.52 14.51 -5.06
N SER A 97 -9.76 14.09 -3.82
CA SER A 97 -9.14 14.66 -2.62
C SER A 97 -7.61 14.68 -2.70
N VAL A 98 -7.01 13.60 -3.21
CA VAL A 98 -5.55 13.49 -3.39
C VAL A 98 -5.06 14.42 -4.50
N ARG A 99 -5.84 14.59 -5.58
CA ARG A 99 -5.50 15.58 -6.63
C ARG A 99 -5.51 16.99 -6.09
N ASP A 100 -6.50 17.33 -5.28
CA ASP A 100 -6.66 18.67 -4.73
C ASP A 100 -5.59 18.99 -3.68
N GLU A 101 -5.24 18.02 -2.82
CA GLU A 101 -4.08 18.12 -1.92
C GLU A 101 -2.80 18.40 -2.71
N LEU A 102 -2.56 17.65 -3.79
CA LEU A 102 -1.34 17.79 -4.58
C LEU A 102 -1.29 19.10 -5.37
N ARG A 103 -2.42 19.57 -5.91
CA ARG A 103 -2.54 20.90 -6.53
C ARG A 103 -2.28 22.02 -5.52
N SER A 104 -2.83 21.92 -4.31
CA SER A 104 -2.63 22.90 -3.24
C SER A 104 -1.16 23.02 -2.83
N LYS A 105 -0.42 21.90 -2.77
CA LYS A 105 1.02 21.88 -2.48
C LYS A 105 1.89 22.42 -3.62
N HIS A 106 1.37 22.44 -4.85
CA HIS A 106 2.08 22.84 -6.07
C HIS A 106 1.25 23.85 -6.89
N PRO A 107 0.90 25.03 -6.35
CA PRO A 107 -0.07 25.95 -6.96
C PRO A 107 0.40 26.56 -8.29
N PHE A 108 1.71 26.51 -8.58
CA PHE A 108 2.32 27.05 -9.79
C PHE A 108 2.69 25.97 -10.82
N ASP A 109 2.38 24.70 -10.57
CA ASP A 109 2.65 23.59 -11.48
C ASP A 109 1.33 23.07 -12.05
N SER A 110 0.90 23.65 -13.18
CA SER A 110 -0.34 23.25 -13.86
C SER A 110 -0.30 21.80 -14.38
N GLN A 111 0.90 21.21 -14.45
CA GLN A 111 1.13 19.84 -14.91
C GLN A 111 1.35 18.86 -13.74
N ILE A 112 1.12 19.28 -12.49
CA ILE A 112 1.37 18.44 -11.31
C ILE A 112 0.58 17.14 -11.35
N VAL A 113 -0.67 17.18 -11.81
CA VAL A 113 -1.51 16.01 -12.07
C VAL A 113 -2.15 16.17 -13.45
N VAL A 114 -1.96 15.16 -14.30
CA VAL A 114 -2.48 15.15 -15.67
C VAL A 114 -3.25 13.87 -15.95
N LEU A 115 -4.31 13.98 -16.75
CA LEU A 115 -5.06 12.83 -17.23
C LEU A 115 -4.38 12.28 -18.48
N ARG A 116 -3.92 11.01 -18.45
CA ARG A 116 -3.35 10.31 -19.61
C ARG A 116 -4.06 8.98 -19.80
N GLN A 117 -4.58 8.74 -21.00
CA GLN A 117 -5.28 7.50 -21.33
C GLN A 117 -6.39 7.17 -20.31
N ASN A 118 -7.18 8.17 -19.91
CA ASN A 118 -8.24 8.08 -18.90
C ASN A 118 -7.79 7.71 -17.47
N VAL A 119 -6.49 7.81 -17.18
CA VAL A 119 -5.92 7.57 -15.84
C VAL A 119 -5.17 8.82 -15.36
N TRP A 120 -5.45 9.26 -14.14
CA TRP A 120 -4.76 10.41 -13.56
C TRP A 120 -3.35 10.01 -13.14
N ARG A 121 -2.36 10.85 -13.47
CA ARG A 121 -0.95 10.61 -13.13
C ARG A 121 -0.26 11.88 -12.65
N VAL A 122 0.54 11.76 -11.60
CA VAL A 122 1.47 12.77 -11.12
C VAL A 122 2.55 13.01 -12.19
N LYS A 123 2.64 14.25 -12.68
CA LYS A 123 3.51 14.67 -13.80
C LYS A 123 3.41 13.78 -15.05
N GLY A 124 2.33 13.01 -15.20
CA GLY A 124 2.13 12.06 -16.29
C GLY A 124 2.85 10.72 -16.14
N LEU A 125 3.49 10.45 -15.00
CA LEU A 125 4.37 9.30 -14.82
C LEU A 125 3.77 8.22 -13.90
N ILE A 126 3.27 8.58 -12.72
CA ILE A 126 2.87 7.63 -11.67
C ILE A 126 1.50 7.98 -11.08
N GLN A 127 0.76 7.00 -10.54
CA GLN A 127 -0.58 7.21 -9.97
C GLN A 127 -0.58 7.55 -8.48
N VAL A 128 0.51 7.28 -7.75
CA VAL A 128 0.60 7.61 -6.33
C VAL A 128 1.23 8.99 -6.11
N SER A 129 0.74 9.71 -5.11
CA SER A 129 1.32 10.96 -4.60
C SER A 129 2.32 10.73 -3.48
N ARG A 130 2.34 9.51 -2.90
CA ARG A 130 3.26 9.13 -1.83
C ARG A 130 3.85 7.75 -2.07
N SER A 131 5.14 7.61 -1.80
CA SER A 131 5.90 6.36 -1.94
C SER A 131 7.21 6.44 -1.15
N ILE A 132 7.81 5.30 -0.84
CA ILE A 132 9.24 5.22 -0.48
C ILE A 132 10.03 5.04 -1.77
N GLY A 133 11.16 5.74 -1.93
CA GLY A 133 11.95 5.72 -3.16
C GLY A 133 11.50 6.78 -4.17
N ASP A 134 11.43 6.46 -5.46
CA ASP A 134 11.11 7.44 -6.53
C ASP A 134 11.93 8.73 -6.41
N ALA A 135 13.22 8.57 -6.12
CA ALA A 135 14.15 9.66 -5.83
C ALA A 135 14.14 10.74 -6.91
N TYR A 136 13.95 10.33 -8.17
CA TYR A 136 13.86 11.21 -9.35
C TYR A 136 12.69 12.19 -9.33
N LEU A 137 11.66 11.98 -8.51
CA LEU A 137 10.53 12.90 -8.29
C LEU A 137 10.62 13.64 -6.95
N LYS A 138 11.63 13.32 -6.13
CA LYS A 138 11.81 13.93 -4.81
C LYS A 138 13.01 14.87 -4.76
N LYS A 139 14.07 14.58 -5.53
CA LYS A 139 15.28 15.38 -5.62
C LYS A 139 15.62 15.63 -7.09
N ALA A 140 15.67 16.90 -7.49
CA ALA A 140 15.99 17.29 -8.86
C ALA A 140 17.38 16.79 -9.32
N GLU A 141 18.31 16.56 -8.40
CA GLU A 141 19.64 16.00 -8.71
C GLU A 141 19.61 14.60 -9.33
N PHE A 142 18.49 13.87 -9.17
CA PHE A 142 18.27 12.56 -9.78
C PHE A 142 17.34 12.62 -11.00
N ASN A 143 16.79 13.78 -11.36
CA ASN A 143 15.98 13.96 -12.57
C ASN A 143 16.83 14.47 -13.74
N ARG A 144 17.94 13.79 -14.02
CA ARG A 144 18.91 14.18 -15.05
C ARG A 144 19.70 12.99 -15.55
N ASP A 145 20.49 13.19 -16.59
CA ASP A 145 21.48 12.20 -17.04
C ASP A 145 22.37 11.76 -15.85
N PRO A 146 22.64 10.45 -15.65
CA PRO A 146 22.43 9.33 -16.57
C PRO A 146 21.09 8.56 -16.43
N LEU A 147 20.07 9.13 -15.78
CA LEU A 147 18.73 8.50 -15.77
C LEU A 147 18.10 8.52 -17.18
N PRO A 148 17.51 7.41 -17.66
CA PRO A 148 16.87 7.36 -18.96
C PRO A 148 15.79 8.43 -19.14
N ALA A 149 15.73 9.01 -20.33
CA ALA A 149 14.82 10.10 -20.66
C ALA A 149 13.34 9.80 -20.35
N LYS A 150 12.92 8.53 -20.45
CA LYS A 150 11.54 8.10 -20.13
C LYS A 150 11.10 8.36 -18.68
N TYR A 151 12.04 8.54 -17.75
CA TYR A 151 11.74 8.88 -16.36
C TYR A 151 11.96 10.37 -16.07
N ARG A 152 12.60 11.12 -16.96
CA ARG A 152 12.96 12.52 -16.71
C ARG A 152 11.79 13.44 -17.03
N LEU A 153 11.62 14.47 -16.21
CA LEU A 153 10.73 15.57 -16.46
C LEU A 153 11.44 16.56 -17.39
N ALA A 154 10.68 17.19 -18.28
CA ALA A 154 11.22 18.23 -19.16
C ALA A 154 11.60 19.49 -18.37
N GLU A 155 10.80 19.82 -17.36
CA GLU A 155 11.01 20.99 -16.49
C GLU A 155 11.57 20.57 -15.14
N THR A 156 12.47 21.40 -14.60
CA THR A 156 13.01 21.20 -13.25
C THR A 156 11.97 21.51 -12.18
N PHE A 157 12.17 20.96 -10.98
CA PHE A 157 11.32 21.20 -9.82
C PHE A 157 12.17 21.56 -8.60
N PHE A 158 11.68 22.47 -7.77
CA PHE A 158 12.41 22.95 -6.59
C PHE A 158 11.87 22.38 -5.28
N ARG A 159 10.71 21.72 -5.31
CA ARG A 159 10.09 21.04 -4.18
C ARG A 159 9.83 19.57 -4.54
N PRO A 160 9.95 18.63 -3.58
CA PRO A 160 9.60 17.23 -3.83
C PRO A 160 8.17 17.12 -4.38
N ILE A 161 8.00 16.37 -5.47
CA ILE A 161 6.70 16.11 -6.09
C ILE A 161 5.96 14.99 -5.35
N LEU A 162 6.70 13.98 -4.89
CA LEU A 162 6.18 12.90 -4.06
C LEU A 162 6.65 13.06 -2.61
N SER A 163 5.87 12.52 -1.67
CA SER A 163 6.25 12.41 -0.26
C SER A 163 6.46 10.94 0.13
N CYS A 164 7.33 10.67 1.12
CA CYS A 164 7.37 9.37 1.81
C CYS A 164 6.56 9.36 3.11
N GLU A 165 6.02 10.51 3.52
CA GLU A 165 5.35 10.67 4.81
C GLU A 165 4.03 9.90 4.81
N PRO A 166 3.88 8.89 5.70
CA PRO A 166 2.67 8.10 5.71
C PRO A 166 1.51 8.87 6.35
N SER A 167 0.29 8.62 5.86
CA SER A 167 -0.90 8.88 6.68
C SER A 167 -0.97 7.81 7.76
N THR A 168 -1.18 8.23 9.01
CA THR A 168 -1.31 7.35 10.16
C THR A 168 -2.73 7.35 10.70
N SER A 169 -3.16 6.21 11.22
CA SER A 169 -4.39 6.08 11.99
C SER A 169 -4.18 5.06 13.10
N SER A 170 -5.01 5.16 14.13
CA SER A 170 -5.02 4.23 15.24
C SER A 170 -6.45 3.78 15.54
N HIS A 171 -6.57 2.53 15.98
CA HIS A 171 -7.85 1.89 16.26
C HIS A 171 -7.74 1.03 17.51
N THR A 172 -8.63 1.27 18.48
CA THR A 172 -8.73 0.45 19.68
C THR A 172 -9.41 -0.87 19.34
N LEU A 173 -8.74 -1.99 19.62
CA LEU A 173 -9.29 -3.33 19.40
C LEU A 173 -10.60 -3.49 20.16
N HIS A 174 -11.62 -3.97 19.45
CA HIS A 174 -12.90 -4.33 20.01
C HIS A 174 -13.08 -5.86 20.00
N PRO A 175 -13.81 -6.47 20.95
CA PRO A 175 -14.11 -7.91 20.92
C PRO A 175 -14.81 -8.38 19.65
N ASP A 176 -15.48 -7.47 18.95
CA ASP A 176 -16.17 -7.75 17.70
C ASP A 176 -15.24 -7.66 16.47
N ASP A 177 -13.99 -7.24 16.62
CA ASP A 177 -12.99 -7.21 15.56
C ASP A 177 -12.52 -8.63 15.24
N GLN A 178 -12.77 -9.11 14.02
CA GLN A 178 -12.54 -10.50 13.64
C GLN A 178 -11.22 -10.70 12.90
N PHE A 179 -10.92 -9.83 11.94
CA PHE A 179 -9.73 -9.96 11.10
C PHE A 179 -9.35 -8.65 10.40
N LEU A 180 -8.07 -8.54 10.03
CA LEU A 180 -7.55 -7.48 9.17
C LEU A 180 -7.13 -8.07 7.82
N ILE A 181 -7.41 -7.36 6.74
CA ILE A 181 -6.97 -7.68 5.39
C ILE A 181 -6.08 -6.55 4.89
N PHE A 182 -4.80 -6.86 4.64
CA PHE A 182 -3.86 -5.96 3.98
C PHE A 182 -3.71 -6.43 2.53
N ALA A 183 -3.83 -5.53 1.57
CA ALA A 183 -3.53 -5.88 0.18
C ALA A 183 -3.04 -4.69 -0.65
N SER A 184 -2.32 -5.01 -1.73
CA SER A 184 -2.01 -4.06 -2.79
C SER A 184 -3.29 -3.62 -3.53
N ASP A 185 -3.20 -2.49 -4.22
CA ASP A 185 -4.22 -1.96 -5.13
C ASP A 185 -4.72 -2.99 -6.14
N GLY A 186 -3.86 -3.89 -6.63
CA GLY A 186 -4.27 -4.99 -7.51
C GLY A 186 -5.42 -5.88 -6.98
N LEU A 187 -5.68 -5.92 -5.66
CA LEU A 187 -6.92 -6.50 -5.12
C LEU A 187 -8.10 -5.52 -5.22
N TRP A 188 -7.88 -4.29 -4.75
CA TRP A 188 -8.90 -3.26 -4.53
C TRP A 188 -9.41 -2.59 -5.82
N GLU A 189 -8.68 -2.69 -6.92
CA GLU A 189 -9.14 -2.29 -8.26
C GLU A 189 -10.26 -3.20 -8.80
N HIS A 190 -10.36 -4.42 -8.26
CA HIS A 190 -11.29 -5.43 -8.72
C HIS A 190 -12.40 -5.74 -7.73
N LEU A 191 -12.15 -5.64 -6.43
CA LEU A 191 -13.13 -6.00 -5.39
C LEU A 191 -13.34 -4.84 -4.41
N THR A 192 -14.60 -4.63 -4.02
CA THR A 192 -14.96 -3.68 -2.97
C THR A 192 -14.55 -4.20 -1.59
N ASN A 193 -14.45 -3.29 -0.61
CA ASN A 193 -14.15 -3.63 0.77
C ASN A 193 -15.10 -4.70 1.33
N GLN A 194 -16.41 -4.55 1.07
CA GLN A 194 -17.41 -5.46 1.60
C GLN A 194 -17.38 -6.83 0.90
N GLU A 195 -17.11 -6.91 -0.40
CA GLU A 195 -16.95 -8.19 -1.10
C GLU A 195 -15.77 -8.99 -0.54
N VAL A 196 -14.62 -8.34 -0.31
CA VAL A 196 -13.44 -8.97 0.28
C VAL A 196 -13.74 -9.49 1.69
N VAL A 197 -14.36 -8.67 2.54
CA VAL A 197 -14.77 -9.07 3.89
C VAL A 197 -15.76 -10.24 3.85
N SER A 198 -16.72 -10.22 2.93
CA SER A 198 -17.70 -11.29 2.74
C SER A 198 -17.05 -12.59 2.29
N ILE A 199 -16.01 -12.53 1.45
CA ILE A 199 -15.25 -13.72 1.07
C ILE A 199 -14.52 -14.30 2.28
N VAL A 200 -13.89 -13.45 3.11
CA VAL A 200 -13.15 -13.89 4.31
C VAL A 200 -14.09 -14.49 5.35
N SER A 201 -15.24 -13.87 5.61
CA SER A 201 -16.20 -14.33 6.62
C SER A 201 -16.87 -15.66 6.26
N ASN A 202 -17.14 -15.90 4.97
CA ASN A 202 -17.87 -17.08 4.51
C ASN A 202 -16.97 -18.27 4.11
N ASN A 203 -15.66 -18.20 4.35
CA ASN A 203 -14.73 -19.25 3.93
C ASN A 203 -13.74 -19.61 5.04
N PRO A 204 -13.22 -20.85 5.04
CA PRO A 204 -12.22 -21.26 6.03
C PRO A 204 -10.93 -20.42 5.90
N PRO A 205 -10.22 -20.14 7.02
CA PRO A 205 -8.96 -19.40 7.01
C PRO A 205 -7.87 -20.02 6.11
N ASN A 206 -7.88 -21.35 5.93
CA ASN A 206 -6.87 -22.02 5.13
C ASN A 206 -7.04 -21.70 3.65
N GLY A 207 -6.01 -21.13 3.04
CA GLY A 207 -6.01 -20.72 1.63
C GLY A 207 -6.82 -19.45 1.34
N ILE A 208 -7.21 -18.67 2.36
CA ILE A 208 -8.08 -17.50 2.16
C ILE A 208 -7.44 -16.41 1.31
N ALA A 209 -6.16 -16.09 1.52
CA ALA A 209 -5.44 -15.11 0.71
C ALA A 209 -5.40 -15.53 -0.77
N ARG A 210 -5.15 -16.81 -1.06
CA ARG A 210 -5.18 -17.35 -2.43
C ARG A 210 -6.59 -17.27 -3.05
N ARG A 211 -7.65 -17.42 -2.23
CA ARG A 211 -9.04 -17.28 -2.68
C ARG A 211 -9.34 -15.84 -3.08
N LEU A 212 -8.88 -14.86 -2.29
CA LEU A 212 -9.01 -13.44 -2.60
C LEU A 212 -8.29 -13.07 -3.90
N VAL A 213 -7.05 -13.52 -4.08
CA VAL A 213 -6.31 -13.34 -5.35
C VAL A 213 -7.09 -13.93 -6.53
N LYS A 214 -7.60 -15.16 -6.40
CA LYS A 214 -8.40 -15.79 -7.46
C LYS A 214 -9.72 -15.05 -7.73
N ALA A 215 -10.35 -14.47 -6.72
CA ALA A 215 -11.57 -13.68 -6.88
C ALA A 215 -11.30 -12.40 -7.68
N ALA A 216 -10.24 -11.66 -7.33
CA ALA A 216 -9.84 -10.46 -8.07
C ALA A 216 -9.47 -10.78 -9.52
N LEU A 217 -8.70 -11.85 -9.77
CA LEU A 217 -8.36 -12.26 -11.15
C LEU A 217 -9.59 -12.66 -11.98
N ARG A 218 -10.61 -13.25 -11.36
CA ARG A 218 -11.87 -13.55 -12.06
C ARG A 218 -12.61 -12.30 -12.44
N GLU A 219 -12.67 -11.32 -11.55
CA GLU A 219 -13.32 -10.04 -11.83
C GLU A 219 -12.54 -9.23 -12.88
N ALA A 220 -11.20 -9.27 -12.84
CA ALA A 220 -10.35 -8.71 -13.90
C ALA A 220 -10.65 -9.36 -15.26
N ALA A 221 -10.69 -10.70 -15.32
CA ALA A 221 -11.00 -11.43 -16.55
C ALA A 221 -12.40 -11.06 -17.09
N LYS A 222 -13.38 -10.92 -16.20
CA LYS A 222 -14.75 -10.51 -16.54
C LYS A 222 -14.81 -9.09 -17.10
N LYS A 223 -14.10 -8.12 -16.49
CA LYS A 223 -14.00 -6.74 -16.99
C LYS A 223 -13.38 -6.66 -18.39
N CYS A 224 -12.51 -7.61 -18.73
CA CYS A 224 -11.88 -7.72 -20.05
C CYS A 224 -12.55 -8.74 -20.98
N GLU A 225 -13.76 -9.22 -20.63
CA GLU A 225 -14.55 -10.16 -21.43
C GLU A 225 -13.78 -11.43 -21.87
N MET A 226 -12.92 -11.94 -21.00
CA MET A 226 -12.07 -13.11 -21.28
C MET A 226 -12.18 -14.19 -20.20
N ARG A 227 -11.70 -15.40 -20.52
CA ARG A 227 -11.64 -16.50 -19.53
C ARG A 227 -10.43 -16.32 -18.63
N LEU A 228 -10.56 -16.75 -17.37
CA LEU A 228 -9.43 -16.75 -16.42
C LEU A 228 -8.22 -17.54 -16.95
N SER A 229 -8.45 -18.65 -17.67
CA SER A 229 -7.39 -19.45 -18.29
C SER A 229 -6.62 -18.70 -19.38
N ASP A 230 -7.28 -17.77 -20.06
CA ASP A 230 -6.66 -16.97 -21.11
C ASP A 230 -5.87 -15.84 -20.46
N LEU A 231 -6.44 -15.18 -19.44
CA LEU A 231 -5.77 -14.18 -18.63
C LEU A 231 -4.42 -14.66 -18.06
N GLN A 232 -4.40 -15.89 -17.54
CA GLN A 232 -3.20 -16.50 -16.94
C GLN A 232 -2.08 -16.79 -17.95
N LYS A 233 -2.40 -16.87 -19.25
CA LYS A 233 -1.43 -17.12 -20.32
C LYS A 233 -0.85 -15.83 -20.91
N ILE A 234 -1.34 -14.67 -20.49
CA ILE A 234 -0.90 -13.39 -21.00
C ILE A 234 0.52 -13.12 -20.52
N GLU A 235 1.39 -12.76 -21.47
CA GLU A 235 2.78 -12.43 -21.19
C GLU A 235 2.90 -11.24 -20.23
N GLN A 236 3.95 -11.27 -19.42
CA GLN A 236 4.17 -10.33 -18.30
C GLN A 236 4.14 -8.85 -18.71
N GLY A 237 4.52 -8.52 -19.95
CA GLY A 237 4.47 -7.16 -20.49
C GLY A 237 3.05 -6.65 -20.78
N MET A 238 2.16 -7.52 -21.25
CA MET A 238 0.77 -7.18 -21.56
C MET A 238 -0.14 -7.31 -20.34
N ARG A 239 0.24 -8.14 -19.36
CA ARG A 239 -0.56 -8.43 -18.16
C ARG A 239 -0.90 -7.17 -17.36
N ARG A 240 0.04 -6.22 -17.25
CA ARG A 240 -0.14 -4.95 -16.53
C ARG A 240 -1.17 -4.00 -17.16
N HIS A 241 -1.59 -4.25 -18.40
CA HIS A 241 -2.72 -3.53 -18.99
C HIS A 241 -4.08 -4.07 -18.52
N ILE A 242 -4.09 -5.22 -17.86
CA ILE A 242 -5.30 -5.94 -17.46
C ILE A 242 -5.44 -6.01 -15.94
N HIS A 243 -4.36 -6.38 -15.24
CA HIS A 243 -4.31 -6.36 -13.78
C HIS A 243 -2.87 -6.17 -13.27
N ASP A 244 -2.73 -5.56 -12.10
CA ASP A 244 -1.42 -5.42 -11.44
C ASP A 244 -1.04 -6.66 -10.60
N ASP A 245 0.14 -6.63 -9.98
CA ASP A 245 0.54 -7.60 -8.97
C ASP A 245 -0.39 -7.56 -7.75
N ILE A 246 -0.94 -8.73 -7.39
CA ILE A 246 -1.87 -8.88 -6.26
C ILE A 246 -1.15 -9.55 -5.11
N THR A 247 -1.01 -8.83 -4.00
CA THR A 247 -0.49 -9.35 -2.73
C THR A 247 -1.54 -9.19 -1.66
N VAL A 248 -1.83 -10.27 -0.90
CA VAL A 248 -2.85 -10.26 0.16
C VAL A 248 -2.30 -10.92 1.42
N ILE A 249 -2.52 -10.27 2.56
CA ILE A 249 -2.27 -10.80 3.91
C ILE A 249 -3.57 -10.70 4.71
N VAL A 250 -3.99 -11.82 5.30
CA VAL A 250 -5.12 -11.84 6.23
C VAL A 250 -4.61 -12.20 7.63
N VAL A 251 -4.97 -11.37 8.61
CA VAL A 251 -4.63 -11.53 10.03
C VAL A 251 -5.91 -11.77 10.80
N PHE A 252 -6.12 -12.97 11.31
CA PHE A 252 -7.25 -13.26 12.18
C PHE A 252 -6.93 -12.85 13.61
N LEU A 253 -7.85 -12.09 14.21
CA LEU A 253 -7.75 -11.57 15.57
C LEU A 253 -8.43 -12.57 16.53
N ASN A 254 -7.79 -12.86 17.67
CA ASN A 254 -8.40 -13.68 18.71
C ASN A 254 -8.83 -12.79 19.89
N PRO A 255 -10.11 -12.42 20.00
CA PRO A 255 -10.59 -11.54 21.07
C PRO A 255 -10.51 -12.17 22.47
N LYS A 256 -10.34 -13.50 22.60
CA LYS A 256 -10.22 -14.18 23.91
C LYS A 256 -8.82 -14.10 24.53
N LEU A 257 -7.80 -13.73 23.76
CA LEU A 257 -6.42 -13.62 24.24
C LEU A 257 -6.01 -12.18 24.59
N THR A 258 -6.82 -11.19 24.23
CA THR A 258 -6.60 -9.77 24.55
C THR A 258 -6.97 -9.39 25.98
N GLU A 259 -7.75 -10.20 26.69
CA GLU A 259 -8.10 -9.98 28.11
C GLU A 259 -7.07 -10.58 29.10
N ASN A 260 -6.23 -11.53 28.66
CA ASN A 260 -5.27 -12.23 29.52
C ASN A 260 -3.82 -11.97 29.07
N THR A 261 -3.30 -10.78 29.38
CA THR A 261 -1.88 -10.40 29.20
C THR A 261 -0.95 -11.10 30.19
N SER A 262 -1.04 -12.44 30.32
CA SER A 262 -0.12 -13.21 31.16
C SER A 262 0.32 -14.58 30.60
N LEU A 263 -0.13 -15.03 29.43
CA LEU A 263 0.32 -16.32 28.87
C LEU A 263 0.85 -16.25 27.43
N CYS A 264 2.06 -16.77 27.30
CA CYS A 264 2.90 -16.87 26.12
C CYS A 264 2.28 -17.77 25.03
N GLY A 265 1.42 -17.18 24.19
CA GLY A 265 0.98 -17.74 22.92
C GLY A 265 0.62 -16.62 21.95
N SER A 266 1.01 -16.72 20.67
CA SER A 266 0.75 -15.66 19.68
C SER A 266 -0.77 -15.52 19.44
N PRO A 267 -1.40 -14.37 19.75
CA PRO A 267 -2.85 -14.18 19.60
C PRO A 267 -3.32 -13.99 18.15
N LEU A 268 -2.42 -14.22 17.19
CA LEU A 268 -2.58 -13.87 15.78
C LEU A 268 -2.23 -15.07 14.91
N SER A 269 -3.01 -15.26 13.85
CA SER A 269 -2.69 -16.18 12.76
C SER A 269 -2.57 -15.40 11.46
N ILE A 270 -1.38 -15.43 10.85
CA ILE A 270 -1.06 -14.70 9.61
C ILE A 270 -1.07 -15.68 8.44
N LYS A 271 -1.83 -15.36 7.38
CA LYS A 271 -1.83 -16.11 6.12
C LYS A 271 -1.56 -15.16 4.95
N GLY A 272 -0.46 -15.38 4.25
CA GLY A 272 -0.09 -14.65 3.04
C GLY A 272 -0.45 -15.42 1.77
N GLY A 273 -0.69 -14.69 0.68
CA GLY A 273 -0.82 -15.24 -0.67
C GLY A 273 -0.38 -14.21 -1.69
N GLY A 274 0.48 -14.63 -2.61
CA GLY A 274 0.89 -13.85 -3.78
C GLY A 274 0.81 -14.71 -5.04
N SER A 275 0.78 -14.06 -6.19
CA SER A 275 0.95 -14.73 -7.48
C SER A 275 2.37 -15.31 -7.54
N ALA A 276 2.53 -16.59 -7.25
CA ALA A 276 3.75 -17.30 -7.59
C ALA A 276 3.82 -17.38 -9.11
N ASN A 277 4.87 -16.83 -9.71
CA ASN A 277 5.21 -17.07 -11.10
C ASN A 277 5.31 -18.58 -11.31
N SER A 278 4.43 -19.11 -12.17
CA SER A 278 4.54 -20.42 -12.80
C SER A 278 4.08 -20.28 -14.22
#